data_AF-A0A212JCQ4-F1
#
_entry.id   AF-A0A212JCQ4-F1
#
_cell.length_a   1.000
_cell.length_b   1.000
_cell.length_c   1.000
_cell.angle_alpha   90.00
_cell.angle_beta   90.00
_cell.angle_gamma   90.00
#
_symmetry.space_group_name_H-M   'P 1'
#
loop_
_entity.id
_entity.type
_entity.pdbx_description
1 polymer ?
#
loop_
_entity_poly.entity_id
_entity_poly.type
_entity_poly.pdbx_seq_one_letter_code
_entity_poly.pdbx_strand_id
1 'polypeptide(L)'
;MREKIVTGTVESLEVRGGTLLLADWRAGLGRTLRGDGPYPLSCADVPGRPLLDREGRPLPDLPKAERAVLATVPEEIRRLAAPYGRFQWMALEAMRHVPGGFAFLRQEAEGAGPGFVLACWALSGARVRGRGERLTLARRAMTEPRAELLADLAGLARPDAAIVRLLARVPVEDIDYPLVVALSRLCGDPSARCALCEVPRLGAEGVRALLALPSWLLHPAVARAVAAGATERRLRALLKDLGDPNAAERVRVARMVKCVRDWPDLERRLTEGVSRILRSRSFPQPPIPGEAALQPIRDGDALVREGRDLRHCVGDYVDEVHAGRRYFYRWLEAERATVELSLGEDLCWRLSEALGPDNVRISGATRDRIAALVASQARARPLLLETYVAGGIYHDAEKAMPGLVRGTPLRLRREPTNPHDPLAVEVLTETGLKLGYLPRAVNREPARLMDRGCALWAGVARADNVYDIRIRVRAA
;
A
#
# COMPACT_ATOMS: atom_id res chain seq x y z
N MET A 1 37.74 -25.91 60.33
CA MET A 1 37.92 -25.02 59.16
C MET A 1 36.61 -24.34 58.87
N ARG A 2 36.48 -23.08 59.31
CA ARG A 2 35.37 -22.17 59.01
C ARG A 2 35.95 -21.13 58.08
N GLU A 3 35.55 -21.10 56.82
CA GLU A 3 35.93 -20.02 55.91
C GLU A 3 34.95 -18.85 56.04
N LYS A 4 35.55 -17.69 56.24
CA LYS A 4 34.92 -16.40 56.51
C LYS A 4 33.99 -16.00 55.37
N ILE A 5 32.70 -15.88 55.69
CA ILE A 5 31.78 -15.00 54.95
C ILE A 5 32.28 -13.58 55.18
N VAL A 6 32.83 -12.96 54.15
CA VAL A 6 33.20 -11.54 54.18
C VAL A 6 31.89 -10.74 54.20
N THR A 7 31.55 -10.28 55.39
CA THR A 7 30.56 -9.24 55.66
C THR A 7 31.03 -7.93 55.03
N GLY A 8 30.43 -7.58 53.89
CA GLY A 8 30.48 -6.22 53.33
C GLY A 8 29.10 -5.58 53.44
N THR A 9 28.81 -4.99 54.59
CA THR A 9 27.68 -4.08 54.77
C THR A 9 27.96 -2.81 53.96
N VAL A 10 27.18 -2.55 52.91
CA VAL A 10 27.12 -1.21 52.30
C VAL A 10 25.98 -0.47 52.99
N GLU A 11 26.35 0.33 53.99
CA GLU A 11 25.46 1.24 54.69
C GLU A 11 25.28 2.54 53.90
N SER A 12 24.01 2.94 53.75
CA SER A 12 23.49 4.25 53.32
C SER A 12 23.60 4.65 51.82
N LEU A 13 22.44 5.01 51.26
CA LEU A 13 22.22 5.61 49.94
C LEU A 13 21.66 7.02 50.15
N GLU A 14 22.41 8.06 49.83
CA GLU A 14 21.94 9.46 49.88
C GLU A 14 21.94 10.10 48.48
N VAL A 15 20.91 10.90 48.20
CA VAL A 15 20.66 11.54 46.90
C VAL A 15 21.21 12.96 46.90
N ARG A 16 22.23 13.26 46.07
CA ARG A 16 22.59 14.64 45.70
C ARG A 16 23.10 14.70 44.24
N GLY A 17 22.57 15.62 43.44
CA GLY A 17 23.24 16.08 42.21
C GLY A 17 23.09 15.26 40.91
N GLY A 18 21.96 14.59 40.66
CA GLY A 18 21.53 14.32 39.27
C GLY A 18 22.32 13.30 38.43
N THR A 19 22.92 12.25 39.01
CA THR A 19 23.57 11.16 38.25
C THR A 19 23.20 9.77 38.78
N LEU A 20 22.92 8.78 37.91
CA LEU A 20 22.57 7.43 38.38
C LEU A 20 23.75 6.55 38.78
N LEU A 21 23.49 5.72 39.78
CA LEU A 21 24.23 4.51 40.16
C LEU A 21 23.47 3.27 39.65
N LEU A 22 24.18 2.32 39.04
CA LEU A 22 23.68 0.99 38.70
C LEU A 22 23.18 0.29 39.97
N ALA A 23 21.86 0.23 40.11
CA ALA A 23 21.23 -0.37 41.27
C ALA A 23 21.07 -1.89 41.06
N ASP A 24 21.42 -2.67 42.10
CA ASP A 24 20.94 -4.03 42.33
C ASP A 24 19.44 -4.09 41.99
N TRP A 25 18.96 -5.17 41.36
CA TRP A 25 17.53 -5.44 41.20
C TRP A 25 16.75 -5.09 42.48
N ARG A 26 17.32 -5.36 43.67
CA ARG A 26 16.77 -5.00 45.01
C ARG A 26 16.66 -3.50 45.32
N ALA A 27 17.52 -2.65 44.77
CA ALA A 27 17.48 -1.20 44.92
C ALA A 27 16.59 -0.49 43.86
N GLY A 28 16.04 -1.25 42.91
CA GLY A 28 15.12 -0.78 41.87
C GLY A 28 15.84 -0.40 40.57
N LEU A 29 15.21 -0.64 39.42
CA LEU A 29 15.77 -0.29 38.11
C LEU A 29 15.78 1.23 37.93
N GLY A 30 16.76 1.90 38.53
CA GLY A 30 17.09 3.26 38.13
C GLY A 30 17.77 3.22 36.76
N ARG A 31 17.40 4.13 35.85
CA ARG A 31 18.27 4.55 34.75
C ARG A 31 18.39 6.09 34.79
N THR A 32 19.61 6.60 34.86
CA THR A 32 19.98 7.92 34.33
C THR A 32 21.24 7.69 33.52
N LEU A 33 21.12 7.92 32.23
CA LEU A 33 22.20 8.37 31.37
C LEU A 33 21.66 9.68 30.83
N ARG A 34 22.17 10.80 31.36
CA ARG A 34 21.70 12.12 30.96
C ARG A 34 22.14 12.40 29.53
N GLY A 35 21.22 13.01 28.80
CA GLY A 35 21.42 13.61 27.50
C GLY A 35 20.10 14.23 27.05
N ASP A 36 19.46 15.01 27.92
CA ASP A 36 18.38 15.97 27.68
C ASP A 36 17.44 15.69 26.47
N GLY A 37 16.93 14.45 26.38
CA GLY A 37 16.09 13.92 25.31
C GLY A 37 15.55 12.50 25.62
N PRO A 38 14.51 12.01 24.92
CA PRO A 38 13.48 11.11 25.49
C PRO A 38 13.81 9.60 25.51
N TYR A 39 15.08 9.18 25.53
CA TYR A 39 15.41 7.73 25.51
C TYR A 39 16.54 7.35 26.47
N PRO A 40 16.40 6.23 27.20
CA PRO A 40 17.53 5.41 27.59
C PRO A 40 17.58 4.12 26.76
N LEU A 41 18.50 4.09 25.79
CA LEU A 41 19.15 2.94 25.13
C LEU A 41 18.38 1.60 25.10
N SER A 42 17.77 1.29 23.95
CA SER A 42 18.00 -0.03 23.34
C SER A 42 19.23 0.10 22.44
N CYS A 43 20.17 -0.83 22.54
CA CYS A 43 21.41 -0.89 21.78
C CYS A 43 21.22 -1.13 20.27
N ALA A 44 20.48 -0.30 19.56
CA ALA A 44 20.29 -0.46 18.12
C ALA A 44 20.69 0.75 17.25
N ASP A 45 20.50 2.03 17.64
CA ASP A 45 20.34 3.05 16.56
C ASP A 45 21.19 4.33 16.61
N VAL A 46 22.37 4.39 17.26
CA VAL A 46 23.30 5.53 17.03
C VAL A 46 24.77 5.08 16.98
N PRO A 47 25.37 4.95 15.78
CA PRO A 47 26.82 4.74 15.65
C PRO A 47 27.61 6.00 16.06
N GLY A 48 28.63 5.82 16.91
CA GLY A 48 29.78 6.75 16.95
C GLY A 48 29.87 7.78 18.09
N ARG A 49 29.05 7.72 19.16
CA ARG A 49 29.26 8.57 20.36
C ARG A 49 29.40 7.74 21.65
N PRO A 50 30.49 7.92 22.42
CA PRO A 50 30.66 7.22 23.69
C PRO A 50 29.74 7.80 24.77
N LEU A 51 29.10 6.94 25.55
CA LEU A 51 28.43 7.35 26.79
C LEU A 51 29.47 7.61 27.87
N LEU A 52 29.26 8.58 28.75
CA LEU A 52 30.24 9.01 29.74
C LEU A 52 29.78 8.71 31.18
N ASP A 53 30.74 8.49 32.08
CA ASP A 53 30.56 8.36 33.53
C ASP A 53 30.55 9.73 34.25
N ARG A 54 30.51 9.72 35.59
CA ARG A 54 30.44 10.92 36.46
C ARG A 54 31.65 11.85 36.31
N GLU A 55 32.77 11.33 35.82
CA GLU A 55 34.03 12.03 35.63
C GLU A 55 34.25 12.42 34.15
N GLY A 56 33.23 12.23 33.29
CA GLY A 56 33.31 12.51 31.86
C GLY A 56 34.10 11.47 31.08
N ARG A 57 34.37 10.29 31.65
CA ARG A 57 35.12 9.21 31.00
C ARG A 57 34.16 8.29 30.23
N PRO A 58 34.54 7.77 29.06
CA PRO A 58 33.74 6.79 28.34
C PRO A 58 33.39 5.58 29.21
N LEU A 59 32.10 5.29 29.37
CA LEU A 59 31.62 4.05 29.96
C LEU A 59 32.11 2.88 29.09
N PRO A 60 32.77 1.88 29.68
CA PRO A 60 33.31 0.76 28.92
C PRO A 60 32.15 -0.08 28.35
N ASP A 61 32.21 -0.33 27.04
CA ASP A 61 31.36 -1.26 26.28
C ASP A 61 29.91 -1.35 26.79
N LEU A 62 29.01 -0.49 26.29
CA LEU A 62 27.57 -0.49 26.56
C LEU A 62 26.96 -1.92 26.70
N PRO A 63 27.21 -2.84 25.76
CA PRO A 63 26.88 -4.26 25.90
C PRO A 63 27.37 -4.92 27.21
N LYS A 64 28.59 -4.63 27.69
CA LYS A 64 29.14 -5.14 28.95
C LYS A 64 28.42 -4.56 30.17
N ALA A 65 28.12 -3.27 30.18
CA ALA A 65 27.37 -2.63 31.27
C ALA A 65 25.91 -3.15 31.34
N GLU A 66 25.25 -3.34 30.20
CA GLU A 66 23.91 -3.94 30.15
C GLU A 66 23.92 -5.40 30.59
N ARG A 67 24.91 -6.19 30.15
CA ARG A 67 25.12 -7.56 30.62
C ARG A 67 25.30 -7.64 32.14
N ALA A 68 26.04 -6.69 32.74
CA ALA A 68 26.24 -6.62 34.18
C ALA A 68 24.93 -6.33 34.94
N VAL A 69 24.10 -5.40 34.47
CA VAL A 69 22.76 -5.15 35.05
C VAL A 69 21.88 -6.37 34.93
N LEU A 70 21.80 -6.95 33.73
CA LEU A 70 20.99 -8.15 33.49
C LEU A 70 21.45 -9.32 34.35
N ALA A 71 22.75 -9.44 34.65
CA ALA A 71 23.26 -10.48 35.55
C ALA A 71 22.74 -10.34 37.00
N THR A 72 22.35 -9.13 37.43
CA THR A 72 21.71 -8.91 38.75
C THR A 72 20.21 -9.24 38.76
N VAL A 73 19.57 -9.34 37.59
CA VAL A 73 18.15 -9.68 37.49
C VAL A 73 17.99 -11.20 37.63
N PRO A 74 17.13 -11.67 38.56
CA PRO A 74 16.85 -13.10 38.71
C PRO A 74 16.50 -13.77 37.38
N GLU A 75 17.00 -14.99 37.17
CA GLU A 75 16.87 -15.69 35.89
C GLU A 75 15.40 -15.88 35.47
N GLU A 76 14.53 -16.20 36.42
CA GLU A 76 13.08 -16.30 36.20
C GLU A 76 12.48 -15.01 35.63
N ILE A 77 12.89 -13.86 36.18
CA ILE A 77 12.42 -12.54 35.75
C ILE A 77 12.96 -12.19 34.35
N ARG A 78 14.22 -12.56 34.06
CA ARG A 78 14.78 -12.40 32.71
C ARG A 78 14.07 -13.28 31.68
N ARG A 79 13.81 -14.55 32.03
CA ARG A 79 13.06 -15.48 31.19
C ARG A 79 11.66 -14.96 30.91
N LEU A 80 10.98 -14.40 31.91
CA LEU A 80 9.66 -13.81 31.75
C LEU A 80 9.67 -12.53 30.91
N ALA A 81 10.72 -11.71 30.99
CA ALA A 81 10.84 -10.52 30.14
C ALA A 81 11.06 -10.88 28.66
N ALA A 82 11.74 -12.00 28.38
CA ALA A 82 12.22 -12.33 27.04
C ALA A 82 11.15 -12.29 25.92
N PRO A 83 9.94 -12.85 26.09
CA PRO A 83 8.86 -12.82 25.08
C PRO A 83 8.38 -11.43 24.68
N TYR A 84 8.66 -10.40 25.50
CA TYR A 84 8.29 -9.01 25.21
C TYR A 84 9.26 -8.30 24.24
N GLY A 85 10.26 -9.02 23.71
CA GLY A 85 11.13 -8.56 22.64
C GLY A 85 11.76 -7.19 22.91
N ARG A 86 11.57 -6.23 21.99
CA ARG A 86 12.11 -4.88 22.11
C ARG A 86 11.59 -4.07 23.32
N PHE A 87 10.57 -4.56 24.02
CA PHE A 87 10.00 -3.93 25.21
C PHE A 87 10.37 -4.67 26.51
N GLN A 88 11.35 -5.57 26.48
CA GLN A 88 11.88 -6.27 27.67
C GLN A 88 12.16 -5.34 28.85
N TRP A 89 12.74 -4.17 28.62
CA TRP A 89 13.00 -3.18 29.69
C TRP A 89 11.72 -2.63 30.32
N MET A 90 10.67 -2.39 29.54
CA MET A 90 9.37 -1.96 30.05
C MET A 90 8.69 -3.08 30.83
N ALA A 91 8.84 -4.33 30.39
CA ALA A 91 8.37 -5.49 31.14
C ALA A 91 9.06 -5.57 32.50
N LEU A 92 10.39 -5.48 32.56
CA LEU A 92 11.16 -5.48 33.82
C LEU A 92 10.76 -4.32 34.74
N GLU A 93 10.58 -3.11 34.19
CA GLU A 93 10.12 -1.93 34.94
C GLU A 93 8.72 -2.15 35.53
N ALA A 94 7.79 -2.70 34.74
CA ALA A 94 6.43 -3.01 35.20
C ALA A 94 6.43 -4.09 36.28
N MET A 95 7.17 -5.20 36.10
CA MET A 95 7.30 -6.27 37.10
C MET A 95 7.81 -5.75 38.44
N ARG A 96 8.74 -4.80 38.40
CA ARG A 96 9.39 -4.28 39.60
C ARG A 96 8.57 -3.24 40.33
N HIS A 97 7.91 -2.35 39.60
CA HIS A 97 7.38 -1.10 40.16
C HIS A 97 5.86 -1.01 40.15
N VAL A 98 5.17 -1.94 39.47
CA VAL A 98 3.72 -2.02 39.50
C VAL A 98 3.33 -3.19 40.42
N PRO A 99 2.59 -2.95 41.52
CA PRO A 99 2.06 -4.03 42.35
C PRO A 99 1.27 -5.03 41.51
N GLY A 100 1.62 -6.32 41.59
CA GLY A 100 1.03 -7.38 40.77
C GLY A 100 1.54 -7.48 39.33
N GLY A 101 2.42 -6.57 38.88
CA GLY A 101 2.93 -6.52 37.50
C GLY A 101 3.64 -7.80 37.06
N PHE A 102 4.39 -8.45 37.96
CA PHE A 102 5.00 -9.76 37.68
C PHE A 102 3.96 -10.85 37.38
N ALA A 103 2.94 -10.98 38.24
CA ALA A 103 1.89 -11.98 38.06
C ALA A 103 1.08 -11.73 36.79
N PHE A 104 0.76 -10.47 36.50
CA PHE A 104 0.06 -10.07 35.28
C PHE A 104 0.86 -10.41 34.01
N LEU A 105 2.12 -9.99 33.92
CA LEU A 105 2.93 -10.27 32.74
C LEU A 105 3.19 -11.77 32.57
N ARG A 106 3.35 -12.52 33.66
CA ARG A 106 3.40 -13.99 33.60
C ARG A 106 2.13 -14.58 33.00
N GLN A 107 0.97 -14.15 33.47
CA GLN A 107 -0.32 -14.60 32.93
C GLN A 107 -0.47 -14.27 31.44
N GLU A 108 -0.06 -13.08 31.00
CA GLU A 108 -0.13 -12.70 29.59
C GLU A 108 0.83 -13.54 28.73
N ALA A 109 2.07 -13.74 29.17
CA ALA A 109 3.07 -14.52 28.45
C ALA A 109 2.70 -16.02 28.34
N GLU A 110 2.12 -16.61 29.40
CA GLU A 110 1.71 -18.03 29.45
C GLU A 110 0.33 -18.29 28.84
N GLY A 111 -0.52 -17.26 28.73
CA GLY A 111 -1.89 -17.35 28.21
C GLY A 111 -1.97 -17.13 26.70
N ALA A 112 -2.63 -16.04 26.30
CA ALA A 112 -2.81 -15.68 24.88
C ALA A 112 -1.54 -15.10 24.21
N GLY A 113 -0.45 -14.98 24.97
CA GLY A 113 0.80 -14.37 24.54
C GLY A 113 0.86 -12.86 24.84
N PRO A 114 2.04 -12.23 24.67
CA PRO A 114 2.28 -10.86 25.10
C PRO A 114 1.63 -9.79 24.19
N GLY A 115 0.89 -10.19 23.16
CA GLY A 115 0.44 -9.31 22.08
C GLY A 115 -0.41 -8.12 22.52
N PHE A 116 -1.29 -8.30 23.51
CA PHE A 116 -2.09 -7.22 24.08
C PHE A 116 -1.20 -6.14 24.74
N VAL A 117 -0.26 -6.55 25.59
CA VAL A 117 0.65 -5.64 26.29
C VAL A 117 1.58 -4.92 25.29
N LEU A 118 2.10 -5.66 24.31
CA LEU A 118 2.92 -5.12 23.23
C LEU A 118 2.16 -4.07 22.42
N ALA A 119 0.88 -4.32 22.10
CA ALA A 119 0.03 -3.35 21.42
C ALA A 119 -0.20 -2.08 22.25
N CYS A 120 -0.44 -2.21 23.56
CA CYS A 120 -0.58 -1.04 24.45
C CYS A 120 0.70 -0.18 24.45
N TRP A 121 1.87 -0.81 24.54
CA TRP A 121 3.14 -0.10 24.50
C TRP A 121 3.45 0.52 23.13
N ALA A 122 3.07 -0.15 22.04
CA ALA A 122 3.22 0.37 20.69
C ALA A 122 2.32 1.59 20.44
N LEU A 123 1.02 1.51 20.77
CA LEU A 123 0.05 2.58 20.55
C LEU A 123 0.36 3.85 21.37
N SER A 124 0.77 3.68 22.63
CA SER A 124 1.11 4.80 23.52
C SER A 124 2.46 5.47 23.22
N GLY A 125 3.27 4.86 22.34
CA GLY A 125 4.66 5.27 22.14
C GLY A 125 5.50 5.11 23.41
N ALA A 126 5.27 4.07 24.22
CA ALA A 126 5.84 3.92 25.56
C ALA A 126 7.37 4.10 25.64
N ARG A 127 8.11 3.82 24.55
CA ARG A 127 9.57 3.99 24.49
C ARG A 127 10.06 5.44 24.66
N VAL A 128 9.24 6.43 24.33
CA VAL A 128 9.58 7.87 24.47
C VAL A 128 8.91 8.52 25.68
N ARG A 129 8.06 7.79 26.40
CA ARG A 129 7.30 8.31 27.55
C ARG A 129 8.14 8.33 28.80
N GLY A 130 7.83 9.23 29.73
CA GLY A 130 8.47 9.26 31.05
C GLY A 130 8.11 8.04 31.90
N ARG A 131 8.93 7.72 32.91
CA ARG A 131 8.69 6.57 33.81
C ARG A 131 7.31 6.60 34.46
N GLY A 132 6.86 7.76 34.95
CA GLY A 132 5.53 7.90 35.54
C GLY A 132 4.41 7.51 34.58
N GLU A 133 4.44 8.01 33.35
CA GLU A 133 3.47 7.66 32.30
C GLU A 133 3.50 6.17 31.95
N ARG A 134 4.69 5.56 31.86
CA ARG A 134 4.83 4.11 31.59
C ARG A 134 4.26 3.24 32.71
N LEU A 135 4.48 3.63 33.97
CA LEU A 135 3.91 2.93 35.12
C LEU A 135 2.38 3.10 35.18
N THR A 136 1.86 4.28 34.85
CA THR A 136 0.42 4.50 34.70
C THR A 136 -0.13 3.59 33.61
N LEU A 137 0.48 3.55 32.42
CA LEU A 137 0.07 2.67 31.33
C LEU A 137 0.07 1.19 31.73
N ALA A 138 1.11 0.73 32.43
CA ALA A 138 1.18 -0.65 32.91
C ALA A 138 0.05 -0.99 33.90
N ARG A 139 -0.31 -0.06 34.81
CA ARG A 139 -1.49 -0.22 35.69
C ARG A 139 -2.78 -0.28 34.89
N ARG A 140 -2.97 0.63 33.92
CA ARG A 140 -4.14 0.63 33.04
C ARG A 140 -4.28 -0.70 32.29
N ALA A 141 -3.19 -1.22 31.73
CA ALA A 141 -3.19 -2.52 31.05
C ALA A 141 -3.59 -3.69 31.97
N MET A 142 -3.31 -3.60 33.27
CA MET A 142 -3.72 -4.61 34.26
C MET A 142 -5.19 -4.52 34.65
N THR A 143 -5.77 -3.31 34.69
CA THR A 143 -7.06 -3.06 35.34
C THR A 143 -8.20 -2.75 34.38
N GLU A 144 -7.92 -2.17 33.22
CA GLU A 144 -8.95 -1.75 32.26
C GLU A 144 -9.35 -2.89 31.31
N PRO A 145 -10.59 -2.89 30.78
CA PRO A 145 -11.00 -3.85 29.77
C PRO A 145 -10.12 -3.74 28.51
N ARG A 146 -9.56 -4.87 28.06
CA ARG A 146 -8.54 -4.91 26.98
C ARG A 146 -8.96 -4.15 25.71
N ALA A 147 -10.20 -4.37 25.25
CA ALA A 147 -10.70 -3.75 24.03
C ALA A 147 -10.92 -2.23 24.18
N GLU A 148 -11.30 -1.78 25.38
CA GLU A 148 -11.49 -0.35 25.69
C GLU A 148 -10.16 0.38 25.74
N LEU A 149 -9.17 -0.19 26.46
CA LEU A 149 -7.83 0.39 26.52
C LEU A 149 -7.18 0.49 25.13
N LEU A 150 -7.28 -0.55 24.30
CA LEU A 150 -6.73 -0.51 22.95
C LEU A 150 -7.42 0.54 22.08
N ALA A 151 -8.74 0.72 22.22
CA ALA A 151 -9.47 1.75 21.49
C ALA A 151 -9.09 3.16 21.94
N ASP A 152 -8.97 3.39 23.25
CA ASP A 152 -8.50 4.66 23.82
C ASP A 152 -7.09 5.01 23.30
N LEU A 153 -6.15 4.07 23.43
CA LEU A 153 -4.77 4.27 22.99
C LEU A 153 -4.62 4.45 21.47
N ALA A 154 -5.52 3.87 20.67
CA ALA A 154 -5.55 4.02 19.21
C ALA A 154 -6.38 5.23 18.75
N GLY A 155 -7.07 5.95 19.65
CA GLY A 155 -7.96 7.05 19.30
C GLY A 155 -9.21 6.61 18.51
N LEU A 156 -9.71 5.40 18.79
CA LEU A 156 -10.88 4.83 18.11
C LEU A 156 -12.17 5.15 18.88
N ALA A 157 -13.23 5.47 18.15
CA ALA A 157 -14.52 5.82 18.74
C ALA A 157 -15.22 4.65 19.45
N ARG A 158 -14.88 3.40 19.11
CA ARG A 158 -15.52 2.20 19.70
C ARG A 158 -14.51 1.06 19.92
N PRO A 159 -14.61 0.33 21.05
CA PRO A 159 -13.81 -0.86 21.30
C PRO A 159 -14.20 -2.02 20.38
N ASP A 160 -13.22 -2.84 20.02
CA ASP A 160 -13.42 -4.06 19.25
C ASP A 160 -12.66 -5.24 19.89
N ALA A 161 -13.40 -6.21 20.44
CA ALA A 161 -12.80 -7.39 21.06
C ALA A 161 -12.10 -8.33 20.06
N ALA A 162 -12.38 -8.21 18.75
CA ALA A 162 -11.72 -9.01 17.73
C ALA A 162 -10.22 -8.71 17.64
N ILE A 163 -9.81 -7.46 17.87
CA ILE A 163 -8.39 -7.08 17.79
C ILE A 163 -7.54 -7.85 18.81
N VAL A 164 -8.07 -8.08 20.01
CA VAL A 164 -7.37 -8.83 21.08
C VAL A 164 -7.11 -10.26 20.64
N ARG A 165 -8.08 -10.89 19.97
CA ARG A 165 -7.94 -12.26 19.43
C ARG A 165 -6.96 -12.32 18.25
N LEU A 166 -6.91 -11.28 17.42
CA LEU A 166 -5.97 -11.20 16.30
C LEU A 166 -4.54 -10.98 16.76
N LEU A 167 -4.32 -10.14 17.77
CA LEU A 167 -2.98 -9.88 18.34
C LEU A 167 -2.31 -11.15 18.87
N ALA A 168 -3.09 -12.11 19.37
CA ALA A 168 -2.57 -13.43 19.79
C ALA A 168 -2.04 -14.29 18.62
N ARG A 169 -2.41 -13.96 17.37
CA ARG A 169 -2.01 -14.67 16.15
C ARG A 169 -0.87 -13.97 15.40
N VAL A 170 -0.42 -12.83 15.91
CA VAL A 170 0.60 -11.98 15.30
C VAL A 170 1.96 -12.30 15.93
N PRO A 171 3.04 -12.46 15.14
CA PRO A 171 4.39 -12.57 15.68
C PRO A 171 4.75 -11.36 16.55
N VAL A 172 5.36 -11.58 17.72
CA VAL A 172 5.65 -10.49 18.69
C VAL A 172 6.55 -9.41 18.11
N GLU A 173 7.45 -9.77 17.21
CA GLU A 173 8.36 -8.92 16.48
C GLU A 173 7.65 -7.93 15.53
N ASP A 174 6.50 -8.33 15.01
CA ASP A 174 5.70 -7.55 14.07
C ASP A 174 4.83 -6.50 14.79
N ILE A 175 4.57 -6.65 16.09
CA ILE A 175 3.62 -5.80 16.84
C ILE A 175 4.19 -4.40 17.07
N ASP A 176 3.92 -3.50 16.12
CA ASP A 176 4.25 -2.07 16.16
C ASP A 176 3.00 -1.17 16.00
N TYR A 177 3.21 0.14 16.04
CA TYR A 177 2.11 1.10 15.90
C TYR A 177 1.37 0.95 14.54
N PRO A 178 2.06 0.96 13.38
CA PRO A 178 1.41 0.75 12.09
C PRO A 178 0.58 -0.53 12.01
N LEU A 179 1.09 -1.65 12.53
CA LEU A 179 0.39 -2.93 12.49
C LEU A 179 -0.89 -2.90 13.32
N VAL A 180 -0.84 -2.39 14.54
CA VAL A 180 -2.01 -2.37 15.42
C VAL A 180 -3.11 -1.48 14.82
N VAL A 181 -2.75 -0.34 14.24
CA VAL A 181 -3.69 0.53 13.49
C VAL A 181 -4.28 -0.21 12.28
N ALA A 182 -3.45 -0.94 11.54
CA ALA A 182 -3.87 -1.72 10.39
C ALA A 182 -4.85 -2.85 10.77
N LEU A 183 -4.60 -3.56 11.87
CA LEU A 183 -5.51 -4.56 12.43
C LEU A 183 -6.84 -3.93 12.87
N SER A 184 -6.82 -2.77 13.51
CA SER A 184 -8.04 -2.03 13.86
C SER A 184 -8.91 -1.72 12.65
N ARG A 185 -8.29 -1.35 11.51
CA ARG A 185 -9.01 -1.09 10.25
C ARG A 185 -9.63 -2.36 9.68
N LEU A 186 -8.90 -3.48 9.67
CA LEU A 186 -9.45 -4.78 9.27
C LEU A 186 -10.61 -5.19 10.17
N CYS A 187 -10.47 -4.99 11.48
CA CYS A 187 -11.53 -5.21 12.44
C CYS A 187 -12.77 -4.35 12.16
N GLY A 188 -12.62 -3.14 11.61
CA GLY A 188 -13.76 -2.30 11.22
C GLY A 188 -14.56 -2.82 10.02
N ASP A 189 -14.00 -3.69 9.18
CA ASP A 189 -14.65 -4.22 7.97
C ASP A 189 -15.38 -5.56 8.27
N PRO A 190 -16.71 -5.65 8.10
CA PRO A 190 -17.46 -6.88 8.31
C PRO A 190 -16.98 -8.07 7.45
N SER A 191 -16.57 -7.84 6.21
CA SER A 191 -16.04 -8.87 5.32
C SER A 191 -14.69 -9.38 5.81
N ALA A 192 -13.81 -8.47 6.22
CA ALA A 192 -12.51 -8.83 6.81
C ALA A 192 -12.70 -9.66 8.09
N ARG A 193 -13.62 -9.26 8.98
CA ARG A 193 -13.91 -10.02 10.22
C ARG A 193 -14.28 -11.47 9.93
N CYS A 194 -15.17 -11.68 8.97
CA CYS A 194 -15.57 -13.03 8.56
C CYS A 194 -14.39 -13.81 7.97
N ALA A 195 -13.61 -13.17 7.11
CA ALA A 195 -12.47 -13.79 6.44
C ALA A 195 -11.33 -14.18 7.39
N LEU A 196 -11.09 -13.38 8.43
CA LEU A 196 -10.01 -13.58 9.39
C LEU A 196 -10.28 -14.70 10.41
N CYS A 197 -11.52 -15.20 10.52
CA CYS A 197 -11.88 -16.25 11.47
C CYS A 197 -10.96 -17.48 11.37
N GLU A 198 -10.63 -17.88 10.14
CA GLU A 198 -9.88 -19.10 9.83
C GLU A 198 -8.38 -18.87 9.56
N VAL A 199 -7.88 -17.66 9.80
CA VAL A 199 -6.44 -17.33 9.63
C VAL A 199 -5.68 -17.68 10.92
N PRO A 200 -4.79 -18.68 10.91
CA PRO A 200 -4.14 -19.17 12.14
C PRO A 200 -3.01 -18.24 12.63
N ARG A 201 -2.23 -17.68 11.70
CA ARG A 201 -1.12 -16.76 11.98
C ARG A 201 -1.18 -15.60 11.00
N LEU A 202 -0.89 -14.40 11.47
CA LEU A 202 -1.03 -13.18 10.69
C LEU A 202 0.16 -12.25 10.95
N GLY A 203 1.16 -12.28 10.06
CA GLY A 203 2.31 -11.37 10.12
C GLY A 203 2.01 -10.00 9.52
N ALA A 204 2.94 -9.05 9.70
CA ALA A 204 2.78 -7.67 9.25
C ALA A 204 2.52 -7.54 7.74
N GLU A 205 3.22 -8.33 6.94
CA GLU A 205 3.02 -8.33 5.49
C GLU A 205 1.64 -8.88 5.08
N GLY A 206 1.18 -9.92 5.78
CA GLY A 206 -0.16 -10.47 5.59
C GLY A 206 -1.25 -9.45 5.90
N VAL A 207 -1.12 -8.70 7.00
CA VAL A 207 -2.06 -7.62 7.36
C VAL A 207 -2.12 -6.55 6.25
N ARG A 208 -0.96 -6.09 5.77
CA ARG A 208 -0.89 -5.08 4.69
C ARG A 208 -1.53 -5.59 3.39
N ALA A 209 -1.25 -6.84 3.02
CA ALA A 209 -1.83 -7.45 1.85
C ALA A 209 -3.36 -7.61 1.97
N LEU A 210 -3.89 -8.01 3.13
CA LEU A 210 -5.33 -8.09 3.37
C LEU A 210 -6.02 -6.72 3.31
N LEU A 211 -5.38 -5.66 3.83
CA LEU A 211 -5.91 -4.30 3.73
C LEU A 211 -5.96 -3.78 2.29
N ALA A 212 -5.08 -4.26 1.42
CA ALA A 212 -5.08 -3.91 0.01
C ALA A 212 -6.12 -4.69 -0.81
N LEU A 213 -6.73 -5.75 -0.25
CA LEU A 213 -7.81 -6.47 -0.93
C LEU A 213 -9.10 -5.65 -0.92
N PRO A 214 -9.81 -5.58 -2.05
CA PRO A 214 -11.21 -5.16 -2.06
C PRO A 214 -12.06 -6.05 -1.15
N SER A 215 -13.03 -5.46 -0.44
CA SER A 215 -13.88 -6.18 0.53
C SER A 215 -14.64 -7.36 -0.08
N TRP A 216 -14.95 -7.31 -1.36
CA TRP A 216 -15.63 -8.40 -2.08
C TRP A 216 -14.73 -9.60 -2.39
N LEU A 217 -13.40 -9.48 -2.22
CA LEU A 217 -12.42 -10.58 -2.28
C LEU A 217 -12.04 -11.12 -0.89
N LEU A 218 -12.46 -10.47 0.19
CA LEU A 218 -12.19 -10.92 1.55
C LEU A 218 -13.07 -12.11 1.91
N HIS A 219 -12.63 -13.28 1.48
CA HIS A 219 -13.21 -14.59 1.80
C HIS A 219 -12.21 -15.40 2.65
N PRO A 220 -12.64 -16.28 3.58
CA PRO A 220 -11.73 -17.02 4.47
C PRO A 220 -10.59 -17.77 3.76
N ALA A 221 -10.90 -18.43 2.64
CA ALA A 221 -9.88 -19.12 1.84
C ALA A 221 -8.83 -18.15 1.24
N VAL A 222 -9.26 -16.99 0.76
CA VAL A 222 -8.37 -15.95 0.24
C VAL A 222 -7.53 -15.37 1.36
N ALA A 223 -8.15 -15.07 2.50
CA ALA A 223 -7.45 -14.48 3.64
C ALA A 223 -6.36 -15.42 4.18
N ARG A 224 -6.62 -16.73 4.27
CA ARG A 224 -5.59 -17.73 4.60
C ARG A 224 -4.43 -17.74 3.61
N ALA A 225 -4.73 -17.80 2.31
CA ALA A 225 -3.71 -17.82 1.27
C ALA A 225 -2.84 -16.55 1.30
N VAL A 226 -3.48 -15.38 1.47
CA VAL A 226 -2.79 -14.10 1.55
C VAL A 226 -1.92 -14.00 2.80
N ALA A 227 -2.46 -14.35 3.97
CA ALA A 227 -1.72 -14.31 5.23
C ALA A 227 -0.50 -15.27 5.23
N ALA A 228 -0.55 -16.36 4.46
CA ALA A 228 0.51 -17.36 4.42
C ALA A 228 1.71 -16.98 3.51
N GLY A 229 1.55 -16.09 2.53
CA GLY A 229 2.64 -15.86 1.57
C GLY A 229 2.50 -14.70 0.59
N ALA A 230 1.44 -13.88 0.68
CA ALA A 230 1.32 -12.72 -0.18
C ALA A 230 2.19 -11.56 0.31
N THR A 231 2.51 -10.67 -0.63
CA THR A 231 2.95 -9.31 -0.31
C THR A 231 1.93 -8.32 -0.84
N GLU A 232 1.81 -7.17 -0.20
CA GLU A 232 0.94 -6.08 -0.65
C GLU A 232 1.27 -5.70 -2.10
N ARG A 233 2.56 -5.57 -2.42
CA ARG A 233 3.04 -5.21 -3.76
C ARG A 233 2.59 -6.21 -4.82
N ARG A 234 2.73 -7.52 -4.57
CA ARG A 234 2.31 -8.56 -5.51
C ARG A 234 0.80 -8.54 -5.72
N LEU A 235 0.03 -8.42 -4.65
CA LEU A 235 -1.42 -8.38 -4.76
C LEU A 235 -1.90 -7.16 -5.55
N ARG A 236 -1.32 -5.97 -5.29
CA ARG A 236 -1.61 -4.76 -6.08
C ARG A 236 -1.27 -4.94 -7.54
N ALA A 237 -0.15 -5.59 -7.86
CA ALA A 237 0.22 -5.88 -9.25
C ALA A 237 -0.81 -6.80 -9.94
N LEU A 238 -1.26 -7.86 -9.27
CA LEU A 238 -2.26 -8.79 -9.82
C LEU A 238 -3.63 -8.14 -10.07
N LEU A 239 -4.02 -7.22 -9.21
CA LEU A 239 -5.33 -6.55 -9.30
C LEU A 239 -5.29 -5.27 -10.14
N LYS A 240 -4.10 -4.79 -10.52
CA LYS A 240 -3.92 -3.50 -11.22
C LYS A 240 -4.79 -3.42 -12.48
N ASP A 241 -4.74 -4.45 -13.32
CA ASP A 241 -5.43 -4.42 -14.62
C ASP A 241 -6.94 -4.69 -14.50
N LEU A 242 -7.41 -5.18 -13.35
CA LEU A 242 -8.84 -5.37 -13.11
C LEU A 242 -9.61 -4.03 -13.09
N GLY A 243 -8.95 -2.93 -12.69
CA GLY A 243 -9.55 -1.61 -12.57
C GLY A 243 -10.72 -1.62 -11.57
N ASP A 244 -11.85 -0.99 -11.93
CA ASP A 244 -13.11 -1.11 -11.19
C ASP A 244 -14.05 -2.11 -11.86
N PRO A 245 -14.11 -3.37 -11.38
CA PRO A 245 -14.98 -4.37 -11.96
C PRO A 245 -16.45 -4.10 -11.64
N ASN A 246 -17.34 -4.35 -12.60
CA ASN A 246 -18.78 -4.30 -12.37
C ASN A 246 -19.28 -5.47 -11.49
N ALA A 247 -20.54 -5.44 -11.07
CA ALA A 247 -21.09 -6.45 -10.16
C ALA A 247 -20.96 -7.91 -10.68
N ALA A 248 -21.19 -8.13 -11.98
CA ALA A 248 -21.08 -9.46 -12.58
C ALA A 248 -19.62 -9.95 -12.62
N GLU A 249 -18.69 -9.04 -12.93
CA GLU A 249 -17.25 -9.32 -12.90
C GLU A 249 -16.76 -9.66 -11.48
N ARG A 250 -17.18 -8.89 -10.46
CA ARG A 250 -16.86 -9.17 -9.05
C ARG A 250 -17.33 -10.55 -8.64
N VAL A 251 -18.59 -10.91 -8.95
CA VAL A 251 -19.14 -12.25 -8.66
C VAL A 251 -18.34 -13.35 -9.35
N ARG A 252 -17.94 -13.14 -10.61
CA ARG A 252 -17.15 -14.10 -11.38
C ARG A 252 -15.80 -14.37 -10.71
N VAL A 253 -15.03 -13.32 -10.38
CA VAL A 253 -13.72 -13.48 -9.72
C VAL A 253 -13.89 -14.08 -8.33
N ALA A 254 -14.82 -13.58 -7.52
CA ALA A 254 -15.08 -14.10 -6.17
C ALA A 254 -15.39 -15.61 -6.17
N ARG A 255 -16.18 -16.07 -7.16
CA ARG A 255 -16.48 -17.51 -7.32
C ARG A 255 -15.24 -18.33 -7.65
N MET A 256 -14.32 -17.80 -8.45
CA MET A 256 -13.08 -18.50 -8.85
C MET A 256 -12.13 -18.70 -7.68
N VAL A 257 -12.06 -17.73 -6.75
CA VAL A 257 -11.12 -17.73 -5.63
C VAL A 257 -11.69 -18.34 -4.34
N LYS A 258 -12.97 -18.73 -4.33
CA LYS A 258 -13.66 -19.27 -3.14
C LYS A 258 -13.01 -20.55 -2.59
N CYS A 259 -12.44 -21.39 -3.46
CA CYS A 259 -11.84 -22.68 -3.11
C CYS A 259 -10.31 -22.67 -3.24
N VAL A 260 -9.69 -21.51 -3.04
CA VAL A 260 -8.23 -21.35 -3.03
C VAL A 260 -7.60 -22.14 -1.89
N ARG A 261 -6.48 -22.81 -2.20
CA ARG A 261 -5.74 -23.64 -1.23
C ARG A 261 -4.61 -22.86 -0.56
N ASP A 262 -3.83 -22.13 -1.35
CA ASP A 262 -2.62 -21.44 -0.94
C ASP A 262 -2.36 -20.19 -1.83
N TRP A 263 -1.28 -19.48 -1.56
CA TRP A 263 -0.91 -18.29 -2.33
C TRP A 263 -0.68 -18.58 -3.82
N PRO A 264 0.13 -19.59 -4.23
CA PRO A 264 0.31 -19.89 -5.66
C PRO A 264 -1.00 -20.21 -6.40
N ASP A 265 -1.92 -20.95 -5.78
CA ASP A 265 -3.23 -21.24 -6.37
C ASP A 265 -4.10 -19.97 -6.49
N LEU A 266 -4.05 -19.07 -5.50
CA LEU A 266 -4.72 -17.77 -5.56
C LEU A 266 -4.18 -16.90 -6.70
N GLU A 267 -2.85 -16.75 -6.76
CA GLU A 267 -2.15 -15.94 -7.76
C GLU A 267 -2.49 -16.39 -9.18
N ARG A 268 -2.42 -17.70 -9.43
CA ARG A 268 -2.82 -18.30 -10.71
C ARG A 268 -4.29 -18.02 -11.04
N ARG A 269 -5.21 -18.24 -10.11
CA ARG A 269 -6.66 -18.04 -10.32
C ARG A 269 -7.03 -16.58 -10.54
N LEU A 270 -6.41 -15.65 -9.80
CA LEU A 270 -6.60 -14.22 -10.00
C LEU A 270 -6.09 -13.80 -11.38
N THR A 271 -4.88 -14.25 -11.76
CA THR A 271 -4.31 -13.97 -13.09
C THR A 271 -5.23 -14.47 -14.21
N GLU A 272 -5.70 -15.71 -14.11
CA GLU A 272 -6.66 -16.31 -15.07
C GLU A 272 -8.00 -15.56 -15.08
N GLY A 273 -8.51 -15.18 -13.90
CA GLY A 273 -9.78 -14.49 -13.75
C GLY A 273 -9.77 -13.09 -14.34
N VAL A 274 -8.72 -12.32 -14.04
CA VAL A 274 -8.49 -10.97 -14.58
C VAL A 274 -8.33 -11.05 -16.09
N SER A 275 -7.49 -11.97 -16.59
CA SER A 275 -7.31 -12.18 -18.04
C SER A 275 -8.63 -12.49 -18.74
N ARG A 276 -9.48 -13.34 -18.14
CA ARG A 276 -10.79 -13.69 -18.71
C ARG A 276 -11.76 -12.51 -18.72
N ILE A 277 -11.72 -11.65 -17.69
CA ILE A 277 -12.52 -10.43 -17.64
C ILE A 277 -12.08 -9.48 -18.75
N LEU A 278 -10.78 -9.18 -18.84
CA LEU A 278 -10.23 -8.27 -19.83
C LEU A 278 -10.53 -8.73 -21.25
N ARG A 279 -10.49 -10.04 -21.53
CA ARG A 279 -10.88 -10.59 -22.83
C ARG A 279 -12.35 -10.30 -23.20
N SER A 280 -13.23 -10.36 -22.20
CA SER A 280 -14.67 -10.11 -22.38
C SER A 280 -15.06 -8.63 -22.37
N ARG A 281 -14.15 -7.73 -22.00
CA ARG A 281 -14.39 -6.28 -22.04
C ARG A 281 -14.15 -5.75 -23.45
N SER A 282 -14.97 -4.78 -23.85
CA SER A 282 -14.69 -3.99 -25.04
C SER A 282 -13.39 -3.21 -24.85
N PHE A 283 -12.57 -3.14 -25.89
CA PHE A 283 -11.39 -2.30 -25.90
C PHE A 283 -11.76 -0.81 -25.89
N PRO A 284 -10.81 0.05 -25.47
CA PRO A 284 -10.94 1.50 -25.63
C PRO A 284 -11.22 1.90 -27.08
N GLN A 285 -11.65 3.15 -27.27
CA GLN A 285 -11.88 3.70 -28.61
C GLN A 285 -10.62 3.54 -29.48
N PRO A 286 -10.75 3.03 -30.72
CA PRO A 286 -9.60 2.88 -31.61
C PRO A 286 -9.00 4.24 -31.95
N PRO A 287 -7.66 4.36 -31.99
CA PRO A 287 -6.98 5.62 -32.27
C PRO A 287 -7.21 6.14 -33.69
N ILE A 288 -7.36 5.23 -34.63
CA ILE A 288 -7.76 5.50 -36.01
C ILE A 288 -9.16 4.91 -36.22
N PRO A 289 -10.15 5.72 -36.63
CA PRO A 289 -11.46 5.21 -37.04
C PRO A 289 -11.29 4.16 -38.14
N GLY A 290 -11.90 3.00 -37.97
CA GLY A 290 -11.79 1.91 -38.94
C GLY A 290 -12.32 2.28 -40.32
N GLU A 291 -11.60 1.89 -41.36
CA GLU A 291 -12.01 1.99 -42.76
C GLU A 291 -12.14 0.58 -43.36
N ALA A 292 -12.65 0.47 -44.60
CA ALA A 292 -12.90 -0.84 -45.23
C ALA A 292 -11.67 -1.76 -45.24
N ALA A 293 -10.48 -1.20 -45.53
CA ALA A 293 -9.22 -1.94 -45.57
C ALA A 293 -8.59 -2.18 -44.19
N LEU A 294 -8.77 -1.26 -43.22
CA LEU A 294 -8.18 -1.30 -41.89
C LEU A 294 -9.27 -1.32 -40.81
N GLN A 295 -9.61 -2.49 -40.30
CA GLN A 295 -10.69 -2.67 -39.33
C GLN A 295 -10.16 -2.84 -37.90
N PRO A 296 -10.58 -2.03 -36.91
CA PRO A 296 -10.14 -2.16 -35.53
C PRO A 296 -10.68 -3.45 -34.92
N ILE A 297 -9.82 -4.15 -34.19
CA ILE A 297 -10.24 -5.23 -33.29
C ILE A 297 -10.80 -4.57 -32.03
N ARG A 298 -12.02 -4.92 -31.62
CA ARG A 298 -12.80 -4.16 -30.63
C ARG A 298 -12.92 -4.81 -29.24
N ASP A 299 -12.46 -6.04 -29.10
CA ASP A 299 -12.50 -6.78 -27.84
C ASP A 299 -11.40 -7.86 -27.82
N GLY A 300 -11.09 -8.36 -26.63
CA GLY A 300 -10.00 -9.31 -26.46
C GLY A 300 -10.29 -10.69 -27.05
N ASP A 301 -11.54 -11.14 -27.06
CA ASP A 301 -11.91 -12.40 -27.73
C ASP A 301 -11.69 -12.32 -29.25
N ALA A 302 -11.96 -11.17 -29.87
CA ALA A 302 -11.67 -10.92 -31.28
C ALA A 302 -10.16 -10.87 -31.57
N LEU A 303 -9.35 -10.37 -30.64
CA LEU A 303 -7.88 -10.36 -30.74
C LEU A 303 -7.29 -11.76 -30.62
N VAL A 304 -7.81 -12.57 -29.68
CA VAL A 304 -7.41 -13.98 -29.55
C VAL A 304 -7.80 -14.78 -30.78
N ARG A 305 -9.00 -14.53 -31.36
CA ARG A 305 -9.40 -15.14 -32.63
C ARG A 305 -8.47 -14.74 -33.78
N GLU A 306 -8.13 -13.46 -33.90
CA GLU A 306 -7.17 -12.98 -34.90
C GLU A 306 -5.84 -13.73 -34.83
N GLY A 307 -5.27 -13.85 -33.63
CA GLY A 307 -4.02 -14.59 -33.42
C GLY A 307 -4.12 -16.06 -33.77
N ARG A 308 -5.26 -16.70 -33.49
CA ARG A 308 -5.50 -18.08 -33.89
C ARG A 308 -5.60 -18.23 -35.42
N ASP A 309 -6.36 -17.35 -36.07
CA ASP A 309 -6.65 -17.44 -37.51
C ASP A 309 -5.37 -17.26 -38.35
N LEU A 310 -4.51 -16.35 -37.93
CA LEU A 310 -3.25 -16.03 -38.61
C LEU A 310 -2.01 -16.67 -37.95
N ARG A 311 -2.20 -17.50 -36.91
CA ARG A 311 -1.13 -18.27 -36.23
C ARG A 311 -0.01 -17.38 -35.65
N HIS A 312 -0.39 -16.36 -34.91
CA HIS A 312 0.52 -15.50 -34.15
C HIS A 312 -0.02 -15.13 -32.76
N CYS A 313 0.87 -14.70 -31.86
CA CYS A 313 0.59 -14.51 -30.43
C CYS A 313 -0.08 -13.17 -30.09
N VAL A 314 -0.82 -12.55 -31.02
CA VAL A 314 -1.38 -11.21 -30.80
C VAL A 314 -2.40 -11.18 -29.64
N GLY A 315 -3.02 -12.32 -29.34
CA GLY A 315 -3.95 -12.48 -28.22
C GLY A 315 -3.33 -12.26 -26.83
N ASP A 316 -1.99 -12.25 -26.71
CA ASP A 316 -1.30 -12.02 -25.44
C ASP A 316 -1.24 -10.52 -25.06
N TYR A 317 -1.61 -9.61 -25.97
CA TYR A 317 -1.53 -8.16 -25.76
C TYR A 317 -2.85 -7.51 -25.30
N VAL A 318 -3.82 -8.28 -24.82
CA VAL A 318 -5.14 -7.78 -24.41
C VAL A 318 -5.04 -6.71 -23.32
N ASP A 319 -4.15 -6.90 -22.34
CA ASP A 319 -3.86 -5.96 -21.26
C ASP A 319 -3.19 -4.66 -21.76
N GLU A 320 -2.25 -4.77 -22.70
CA GLU A 320 -1.57 -3.63 -23.35
C GLU A 320 -2.56 -2.73 -24.13
N VAL A 321 -3.60 -3.33 -24.72
CA VAL A 321 -4.67 -2.58 -25.40
C VAL A 321 -5.57 -1.87 -24.39
N HIS A 322 -6.00 -2.55 -23.33
CA HIS A 322 -6.79 -1.93 -22.25
C HIS A 322 -6.03 -0.81 -21.55
N ALA A 323 -4.70 -0.95 -21.44
CA ALA A 323 -3.85 0.08 -20.88
C ALA A 323 -3.52 1.23 -21.85
N GLY A 324 -4.05 1.21 -23.07
CA GLY A 324 -3.91 2.28 -24.07
C GLY A 324 -2.50 2.41 -24.65
N ARG A 325 -1.66 1.36 -24.55
CA ARG A 325 -0.27 1.37 -25.05
C ARG A 325 -0.16 0.80 -26.47
N ARG A 326 -1.04 -0.13 -26.82
CA ARG A 326 -1.12 -0.76 -28.14
C ARG A 326 -2.56 -0.76 -28.67
N TYR A 327 -2.72 -0.86 -29.98
CA TYR A 327 -4.00 -1.15 -30.61
C TYR A 327 -3.81 -2.00 -31.85
N PHE A 328 -4.72 -2.93 -32.10
CA PHE A 328 -4.62 -3.88 -33.20
C PHE A 328 -5.76 -3.74 -34.20
N TYR A 329 -5.41 -3.95 -35.46
CA TYR A 329 -6.31 -3.84 -36.59
C TYR A 329 -6.16 -5.06 -37.51
N ARG A 330 -7.23 -5.39 -38.21
CA ARG A 330 -7.23 -6.30 -39.34
C ARG A 330 -7.02 -5.51 -40.62
N TRP A 331 -6.02 -5.89 -41.39
CA TRP A 331 -5.84 -5.42 -42.76
C TRP A 331 -6.44 -6.44 -43.73
N LEU A 332 -7.52 -6.07 -44.41
CA LEU A 332 -8.38 -6.99 -45.18
C LEU A 332 -8.25 -6.87 -46.69
N GLU A 333 -7.17 -6.27 -47.18
CA GLU A 333 -6.86 -6.23 -48.61
C GLU A 333 -6.30 -7.58 -49.10
N ALA A 334 -5.91 -7.65 -50.38
CA ALA A 334 -5.41 -8.86 -51.02
C ALA A 334 -4.31 -9.58 -50.23
N GLU A 335 -3.39 -8.82 -49.62
CA GLU A 335 -2.40 -9.35 -48.68
C GLU A 335 -2.91 -9.17 -47.24
N ARG A 336 -3.41 -10.25 -46.63
CA ARG A 336 -3.98 -10.24 -45.28
C ARG A 336 -2.91 -10.02 -44.21
N ALA A 337 -3.15 -9.11 -43.26
CA ALA A 337 -2.23 -8.88 -42.14
C ALA A 337 -2.91 -8.40 -40.85
N THR A 338 -2.31 -8.65 -39.70
CA THR A 338 -2.62 -7.96 -38.44
C THR A 338 -1.67 -6.78 -38.29
N VAL A 339 -2.24 -5.60 -38.03
CA VAL A 339 -1.51 -4.35 -37.88
C VAL A 339 -1.49 -3.96 -36.41
N GLU A 340 -0.29 -3.77 -35.87
CA GLU A 340 -0.05 -3.23 -34.53
C GLU A 340 0.29 -1.75 -34.61
N LEU A 341 -0.44 -0.95 -33.85
CA LEU A 341 -0.06 0.42 -33.52
C LEU A 341 0.45 0.48 -32.08
N SER A 342 1.51 1.24 -31.86
CA SER A 342 2.05 1.55 -30.53
C SER A 342 1.96 3.04 -30.24
N LEU A 343 1.66 3.39 -29.00
CA LEU A 343 1.63 4.78 -28.54
C LEU A 343 3.03 5.22 -28.08
N GLY A 344 3.62 6.19 -28.78
CA GLY A 344 4.92 6.76 -28.41
C GLY A 344 4.89 7.60 -27.13
N GLU A 345 6.07 7.99 -26.62
CA GLU A 345 6.19 8.90 -25.48
C GLU A 345 5.56 10.28 -25.74
N ASP A 346 5.60 10.70 -27.00
CA ASP A 346 4.94 11.89 -27.50
C ASP A 346 3.42 11.72 -27.65
N LEU A 347 2.86 10.57 -27.27
CA LEU A 347 1.45 10.19 -27.45
C LEU A 347 1.00 10.20 -28.92
N CYS A 348 1.91 9.95 -29.85
CA CYS A 348 1.55 9.71 -31.24
C CYS A 348 1.52 8.21 -31.52
N TRP A 349 0.40 7.76 -32.07
CA TRP A 349 0.26 6.39 -32.57
C TRP A 349 1.11 6.21 -33.82
N ARG A 350 1.87 5.11 -33.84
CA ARG A 350 2.72 4.76 -34.98
C ARG A 350 2.53 3.30 -35.32
N LEU A 351 2.72 2.99 -36.60
CA LEU A 351 2.86 1.61 -37.05
C LEU A 351 4.07 0.99 -36.36
N SER A 352 3.81 0.03 -35.47
CA SER A 352 4.84 -0.76 -34.79
C SER A 352 5.21 -1.94 -35.68
N GLU A 353 4.20 -2.71 -36.07
CA GLU A 353 4.36 -3.95 -36.81
C GLU A 353 3.15 -4.24 -37.70
N ALA A 354 3.36 -4.96 -38.79
CA ALA A 354 2.30 -5.53 -39.61
C ALA A 354 2.77 -6.88 -40.16
N LEU A 355 2.11 -7.96 -39.73
CA LEU A 355 2.48 -9.33 -40.07
C LEU A 355 1.30 -10.07 -40.69
N GLY A 356 1.61 -10.86 -41.71
CA GLY A 356 0.70 -11.84 -42.28
C GLY A 356 0.65 -13.14 -41.46
N PRO A 357 0.04 -14.20 -42.03
CA PRO A 357 0.02 -15.52 -41.41
C PRO A 357 1.41 -16.00 -41.00
N ASP A 358 1.52 -16.72 -39.87
CA ASP A 358 2.77 -17.29 -39.35
C ASP A 358 3.89 -16.26 -39.09
N ASN A 359 3.51 -15.04 -38.73
CA ASN A 359 4.45 -13.92 -38.56
C ASN A 359 5.27 -13.59 -39.83
N VAL A 360 4.75 -13.95 -41.01
CA VAL A 360 5.40 -13.62 -42.28
C VAL A 360 5.33 -12.13 -42.52
N ARG A 361 6.46 -11.53 -42.92
CA ARG A 361 6.51 -10.12 -43.28
C ARG A 361 5.68 -9.88 -44.54
N ILE A 362 4.83 -8.87 -44.49
CA ILE A 362 4.12 -8.37 -45.66
C ILE A 362 5.05 -7.70 -46.67
N SER A 363 4.59 -7.55 -47.90
CA SER A 363 5.29 -6.80 -48.95
C SER A 363 5.53 -5.34 -48.56
N GLY A 364 6.60 -4.75 -49.12
CA GLY A 364 6.91 -3.34 -48.92
C GLY A 364 5.77 -2.42 -49.35
N ALA A 365 5.13 -2.72 -50.49
CA ALA A 365 3.99 -1.95 -51.00
C ALA A 365 2.80 -1.93 -50.02
N THR A 366 2.45 -3.09 -49.44
CA THR A 366 1.38 -3.17 -48.44
C THR A 366 1.77 -2.44 -47.16
N ARG A 367 3.02 -2.60 -46.69
CA ARG A 367 3.53 -1.88 -45.52
C ARG A 367 3.49 -0.37 -45.70
N ASP A 368 3.92 0.14 -46.84
CA ASP A 368 3.94 1.57 -47.16
C ASP A 368 2.52 2.13 -47.21
N ARG A 369 1.57 1.36 -47.75
CA ARG A 369 0.16 1.76 -47.79
C ARG A 369 -0.45 1.82 -46.38
N ILE A 370 -0.18 0.84 -45.52
CA ILE A 370 -0.60 0.87 -44.11
C ILE A 370 0.04 2.06 -43.39
N ALA A 371 1.35 2.26 -43.55
CA ALA A 371 2.07 3.36 -42.92
C ALA A 371 1.54 4.72 -43.37
N ALA A 372 1.22 4.89 -44.66
CA ALA A 372 0.62 6.09 -45.21
C ALA A 372 -0.77 6.37 -44.60
N LEU A 373 -1.61 5.33 -44.44
CA LEU A 373 -2.92 5.44 -43.80
C LEU A 373 -2.79 5.81 -42.31
N VAL A 374 -1.85 5.19 -41.60
CA VAL A 374 -1.58 5.52 -40.19
C VAL A 374 -1.08 6.97 -40.06
N ALA A 375 -0.18 7.40 -40.94
CA ALA A 375 0.39 8.74 -40.91
C ALA A 375 -0.61 9.82 -41.33
N SER A 376 -1.50 9.54 -42.29
CA SER A 376 -2.54 10.49 -42.72
C SER A 376 -3.58 10.72 -41.63
N GLN A 377 -3.91 9.68 -40.87
CA GLN A 377 -4.84 9.73 -39.74
C GLN A 377 -4.17 10.26 -38.44
N ALA A 378 -2.84 10.17 -38.34
CA ALA A 378 -2.05 10.75 -37.25
C ALA A 378 -1.72 12.25 -37.45
N ARG A 379 -1.88 12.79 -38.67
CA ARG A 379 -1.90 14.23 -38.96
C ARG A 379 -3.32 14.75 -38.63
N ALA A 380 -3.56 15.76 -37.80
CA ALA A 380 -2.70 16.75 -37.18
C ALA A 380 -3.39 17.19 -35.88
N ARG A 381 -2.76 16.96 -34.73
CA ARG A 381 -3.22 17.56 -33.46
C ARG A 381 -2.02 18.10 -32.70
N PRO A 382 -1.53 19.31 -33.05
CA PRO A 382 -0.37 19.87 -32.35
C PRO A 382 -0.63 19.89 -30.85
N LEU A 383 0.38 19.49 -30.07
CA LEU A 383 0.31 19.55 -28.63
C LEU A 383 0.15 21.01 -28.24
N LEU A 384 -0.97 21.33 -27.61
CA LEU A 384 -1.26 22.66 -27.11
C LEU A 384 -0.58 22.85 -25.75
N LEU A 385 -0.78 21.89 -24.85
CA LEU A 385 -0.13 21.89 -23.54
C LEU A 385 -0.14 20.49 -22.89
N GLU A 386 0.78 20.30 -21.95
CA GLU A 386 0.78 19.20 -20.98
C GLU A 386 0.72 19.80 -19.57
N THR A 387 -0.22 19.35 -18.74
CA THR A 387 -0.46 19.92 -17.41
C THR A 387 -1.10 18.90 -16.46
N TYR A 388 -1.32 19.30 -15.21
CA TYR A 388 -2.11 18.53 -14.23
C TYR A 388 -3.55 19.06 -14.13
N VAL A 389 -4.48 18.25 -13.62
CA VAL A 389 -5.85 18.68 -13.31
C VAL A 389 -5.86 19.34 -11.92
N ALA A 390 -6.29 20.60 -11.86
CA ALA A 390 -6.42 21.34 -10.62
C ALA A 390 -7.76 21.08 -9.93
N GLY A 391 -7.75 21.02 -8.59
CA GLY A 391 -8.96 20.97 -7.77
C GLY A 391 -9.66 19.61 -7.71
N GLY A 392 -9.00 18.52 -8.09
CA GLY A 392 -9.62 17.19 -8.15
C GLY A 392 -10.20 16.69 -6.83
N ILE A 393 -9.65 17.12 -5.70
CA ILE A 393 -10.14 16.80 -4.35
C ILE A 393 -11.52 17.38 -4.01
N TYR A 394 -11.99 18.37 -4.76
CA TYR A 394 -13.29 19.03 -4.52
C TYR A 394 -14.40 18.48 -5.42
N HIS A 395 -14.10 17.48 -6.24
CA HIS A 395 -15.01 16.95 -7.26
C HIS A 395 -15.00 15.42 -7.30
N ASP A 396 -15.54 14.82 -8.36
CA ASP A 396 -15.72 13.37 -8.50
C ASP A 396 -14.43 12.63 -8.93
N ALA A 397 -13.25 13.25 -8.80
CA ALA A 397 -11.99 12.68 -9.27
C ALA A 397 -11.66 11.34 -8.56
N GLU A 398 -11.98 11.21 -7.27
CA GLU A 398 -11.78 9.97 -6.51
C GLU A 398 -12.60 8.81 -7.10
N LYS A 399 -13.84 9.08 -7.51
CA LYS A 399 -14.73 8.08 -8.14
C LYS A 399 -14.26 7.69 -9.53
N ALA A 400 -13.69 8.63 -10.28
CA ALA A 400 -13.22 8.40 -11.63
C ALA A 400 -11.84 7.70 -11.68
N MET A 401 -11.09 7.70 -10.58
CA MET A 401 -9.69 7.27 -10.57
C MET A 401 -9.41 5.85 -11.06
N PRO A 402 -10.25 4.85 -10.76
CA PRO A 402 -10.04 3.50 -11.28
C PRO A 402 -10.07 3.40 -12.83
N GLY A 403 -10.65 4.38 -13.54
CA GLY A 403 -10.75 4.40 -15.00
C GLY A 403 -9.80 5.35 -15.73
N LEU A 404 -8.99 6.14 -15.02
CA LEU A 404 -8.06 7.10 -15.63
C LEU A 404 -6.70 6.44 -15.95
N VAL A 405 -6.67 5.64 -17.01
CA VAL A 405 -5.42 5.09 -17.56
C VAL A 405 -4.82 6.04 -18.59
N ARG A 406 -3.53 5.86 -18.92
CA ARG A 406 -2.87 6.64 -19.97
C ARG A 406 -3.63 6.48 -21.29
N GLY A 407 -3.87 7.60 -21.96
CA GLY A 407 -4.64 7.65 -23.20
C GLY A 407 -6.16 7.76 -23.01
N THR A 408 -6.69 7.60 -21.79
CA THR A 408 -8.14 7.77 -21.53
C THR A 408 -8.59 9.14 -22.04
N PRO A 409 -9.56 9.20 -22.97
CA PRO A 409 -10.06 10.45 -23.50
C PRO A 409 -10.83 11.25 -22.44
N LEU A 410 -10.69 12.56 -22.51
CA LEU A 410 -11.33 13.51 -21.60
C LEU A 410 -12.08 14.56 -22.41
N ARG A 411 -13.17 15.06 -21.84
CA ARG A 411 -13.93 16.19 -22.37
C ARG A 411 -13.48 17.46 -21.69
N LEU A 412 -13.22 18.49 -22.48
CA LEU A 412 -13.02 19.85 -21.99
C LEU A 412 -14.32 20.64 -22.17
N ARG A 413 -14.77 21.34 -21.12
CA ARG A 413 -15.96 22.19 -21.19
C ARG A 413 -15.61 23.60 -20.71
N ARG A 414 -15.95 24.62 -21.51
CA ARG A 414 -15.80 26.02 -21.11
C ARG A 414 -16.83 26.39 -20.05
N GLU A 415 -16.40 27.15 -19.05
CA GLU A 415 -17.25 27.74 -18.02
C GLU A 415 -16.96 29.25 -17.91
N PRO A 416 -17.41 30.09 -18.87
CA PRO A 416 -17.08 31.52 -18.89
C PRO A 416 -17.75 32.32 -17.76
N THR A 417 -18.81 31.78 -17.17
CA THR A 417 -19.55 32.37 -16.04
C THR A 417 -18.99 31.96 -14.67
N ASN A 418 -17.85 31.27 -14.62
CA ASN A 418 -17.24 30.85 -13.37
C ASN A 418 -16.85 32.09 -12.53
N PRO A 419 -17.31 32.22 -11.27
CA PRO A 419 -17.12 33.43 -10.47
C PRO A 419 -15.67 33.68 -10.05
N HIS A 420 -14.80 32.67 -10.12
CA HIS A 420 -13.40 32.75 -9.68
C HIS A 420 -12.43 32.96 -10.85
N ASP A 421 -12.76 32.43 -12.03
CA ASP A 421 -11.92 32.51 -13.22
C ASP A 421 -12.75 32.46 -14.52
N PRO A 422 -12.93 33.58 -15.25
CA PRO A 422 -13.68 33.60 -16.51
C PRO A 422 -13.05 32.75 -17.64
N LEU A 423 -11.79 32.35 -17.49
CA LEU A 423 -11.07 31.46 -18.41
C LEU A 423 -11.17 29.98 -17.99
N ALA A 424 -12.03 29.63 -17.04
CA ALA A 424 -12.17 28.27 -16.53
C ALA A 424 -12.52 27.27 -17.65
N VAL A 425 -11.75 26.18 -17.68
CA VAL A 425 -12.00 25.02 -18.54
C VAL A 425 -12.10 23.81 -17.63
N GLU A 426 -13.30 23.25 -17.53
CA GLU A 426 -13.56 22.02 -16.80
C GLU A 426 -12.99 20.82 -17.55
N VAL A 427 -12.43 19.89 -16.78
CA VAL A 427 -11.94 18.60 -17.27
C VAL A 427 -12.90 17.52 -16.78
N LEU A 428 -13.52 16.81 -17.72
CA LEU A 428 -14.52 15.79 -17.45
C LEU A 428 -14.10 14.46 -18.09
N THR A 429 -14.54 13.35 -17.49
CA THR A 429 -14.52 12.04 -18.15
C THR A 429 -15.53 12.00 -19.31
N GLU A 430 -15.45 10.98 -20.17
CA GLU A 430 -16.45 10.81 -21.23
C GLU A 430 -17.89 10.64 -20.70
N THR A 431 -18.04 10.03 -19.52
CA THR A 431 -19.32 9.83 -18.85
C THR A 431 -19.84 11.08 -18.13
N GLY A 432 -19.07 12.18 -18.13
CA GLY A 432 -19.47 13.47 -17.56
C GLY A 432 -19.05 13.70 -16.11
N LEU A 433 -18.33 12.77 -15.47
CA LEU A 433 -17.77 13.01 -14.13
C LEU A 433 -16.72 14.11 -14.17
N LYS A 434 -16.83 15.11 -13.28
CA LYS A 434 -15.92 16.24 -13.19
C LYS A 434 -14.66 15.86 -12.44
N LEU A 435 -13.51 15.92 -13.13
CA LEU A 435 -12.20 15.66 -12.56
C LEU A 435 -11.58 16.93 -11.94
N GLY A 436 -11.98 18.10 -12.41
CA GLY A 436 -11.45 19.38 -11.96
C GLY A 436 -11.35 20.38 -13.10
N TYR A 437 -10.32 21.21 -13.07
CA TYR A 437 -10.10 22.30 -14.03
C TYR A 437 -8.69 22.27 -14.62
N LEU A 438 -8.52 22.87 -15.80
CA LEU A 438 -7.19 23.29 -16.25
C LEU A 438 -6.64 24.35 -15.28
N PRO A 439 -5.38 24.27 -14.85
CA PRO A 439 -4.81 25.26 -13.94
C PRO A 439 -4.84 26.66 -14.54
N ARG A 440 -5.17 27.65 -13.71
CA ARG A 440 -5.29 29.06 -14.11
C ARG A 440 -4.05 29.63 -14.81
N ALA A 441 -2.87 29.11 -14.47
CA ALA A 441 -1.62 29.52 -15.10
C ALA A 441 -1.52 29.16 -16.60
N VAL A 442 -2.26 28.15 -17.05
CA VAL A 442 -2.13 27.57 -18.41
C VAL A 442 -3.46 27.47 -19.16
N ASN A 443 -4.59 27.85 -18.56
CA ASN A 443 -5.92 27.71 -19.19
C ASN A 443 -6.23 28.79 -20.25
N ARG A 444 -5.45 29.88 -20.30
CA ARG A 444 -5.71 31.03 -21.18
C ARG A 444 -5.77 30.68 -22.66
N GLU A 445 -4.82 29.89 -23.14
CA GLU A 445 -4.74 29.50 -24.55
C GLU A 445 -5.85 28.51 -24.94
N PRO A 446 -6.08 27.41 -24.19
CA PRO A 446 -7.24 26.54 -24.38
C PRO A 446 -8.57 27.29 -24.38
N ALA A 447 -8.77 28.20 -23.41
CA ALA A 447 -10.00 28.96 -23.28
C ALA A 447 -10.27 29.80 -24.53
N ARG A 448 -9.26 30.52 -25.01
CA ARG A 448 -9.35 31.34 -26.23
C ARG A 448 -9.65 30.52 -27.48
N LEU A 449 -9.05 29.34 -27.61
CA LEU A 449 -9.32 28.45 -28.74
C LEU A 449 -10.75 27.93 -28.71
N MET A 450 -11.23 27.48 -27.54
CA MET A 450 -12.60 27.01 -27.38
C MET A 450 -13.63 28.14 -27.59
N ASP A 451 -13.34 29.37 -27.12
CA ASP A 451 -14.20 30.55 -27.32
C ASP A 451 -14.30 30.94 -28.81
N ARG A 452 -13.32 30.56 -29.63
CA ARG A 452 -13.33 30.71 -31.10
C ARG A 452 -13.98 29.54 -31.83
N GLY A 453 -14.53 28.55 -31.10
CA GLY A 453 -15.14 27.35 -31.67
C GLY A 453 -14.14 26.29 -32.11
N CYS A 454 -12.84 26.40 -31.77
CA CYS A 454 -11.88 25.34 -32.05
C CYS A 454 -12.14 24.14 -31.14
N ALA A 455 -12.30 22.96 -31.73
CA ALA A 455 -12.34 21.73 -30.97
C ALA A 455 -10.96 21.44 -30.37
N LEU A 456 -10.94 21.01 -29.11
CA LEU A 456 -9.75 20.55 -28.42
C LEU A 456 -9.94 19.10 -28.01
N TRP A 457 -8.88 18.32 -28.13
CA TRP A 457 -8.82 16.97 -27.58
C TRP A 457 -8.04 16.99 -26.28
N ALA A 458 -8.51 16.28 -25.27
CA ALA A 458 -7.76 16.04 -24.05
C ALA A 458 -7.71 14.55 -23.74
N GLY A 459 -6.60 14.12 -23.13
CA GLY A 459 -6.48 12.75 -22.63
C GLY A 459 -5.46 12.65 -21.51
N VAL A 460 -5.59 11.60 -20.71
CA VAL A 460 -4.71 11.34 -19.56
C VAL A 460 -3.30 10.98 -20.06
N ALA A 461 -2.31 11.75 -19.63
CA ALA A 461 -0.89 11.39 -19.79
C ALA A 461 -0.45 10.39 -18.72
N ARG A 462 -0.85 10.63 -17.47
CA ARG A 462 -0.54 9.81 -16.30
C ARG A 462 -1.52 10.15 -15.18
N ALA A 463 -1.92 9.18 -14.37
CA ALA A 463 -2.71 9.44 -13.16
C ALA A 463 -2.24 8.49 -12.05
N ASP A 464 -1.57 9.05 -11.04
CA ASP A 464 -1.04 8.25 -9.91
C ASP A 464 -1.99 8.29 -8.70
N ASN A 465 -2.60 9.45 -8.47
CA ASN A 465 -3.60 9.68 -7.42
C ASN A 465 -4.39 10.94 -7.75
N VAL A 466 -5.41 11.26 -6.94
CA VAL A 466 -6.30 12.41 -7.13
C VAL A 466 -5.60 13.78 -7.10
N TYR A 467 -4.36 13.86 -6.61
CA TYR A 467 -3.54 15.08 -6.59
C TYR A 467 -2.62 15.21 -7.81
N ASP A 468 -2.39 14.14 -8.56
CA ASP A 468 -1.48 14.11 -9.71
C ASP A 468 -2.10 13.36 -10.89
N ILE A 469 -3.12 13.99 -11.48
CA ILE A 469 -3.72 13.60 -12.76
C ILE A 469 -3.11 14.50 -13.83
N ARG A 470 -2.18 13.97 -14.63
CA ARG A 470 -1.57 14.67 -15.76
C ARG A 470 -2.33 14.39 -17.05
N ILE A 471 -2.52 15.43 -17.84
CA ILE A 471 -3.26 15.40 -19.09
C ILE A 471 -2.48 16.12 -20.19
N ARG A 472 -2.73 15.74 -21.44
CA ARG A 472 -2.32 16.52 -22.62
C ARG A 472 -3.55 17.07 -23.32
N VAL A 473 -3.48 18.33 -23.72
CA VAL A 473 -4.48 18.99 -24.57
C VAL A 473 -3.86 19.23 -25.93
N ARG A 474 -4.59 18.90 -26.98
CA ARG A 474 -4.18 19.10 -28.37
C ARG A 474 -5.27 19.87 -29.13
N ALA A 475 -4.87 20.69 -30.10
CA ALA A 475 -5.82 21.24 -31.07
C ALA A 475 -6.36 20.10 -31.93
N ALA A 476 -7.66 20.09 -32.24
CA ALA A 476 -8.32 19.00 -32.95
C ALA A 476 -7.93 18.87 -34.43
#